data_AF-A0A8T7CXU4-F1
#
_entry.id   AF-A0A8T7CXU4-F1
#
_cell.length_a   1.000
_cell.length_b   1.000
_cell.length_c   1.000
_cell.angle_alpha   90.00
_cell.angle_beta   90.00
_cell.angle_gamma   90.00
#
_symmetry.space_group_name_H-M   'P 1'
#
loop_
_entity.id
_entity.type
_entity.pdbx_description
1 polymer ?
#
loop_
_entity_poly.entity_id
_entity_poly.type
_entity_poly.pdbx_seq_one_letter_code
_entity_poly.pdbx_strand_id
1 'polypeptide(L)'
;MATAGAAPQVNPIIEDVPQAADNVETDLTGTGLEEIEMGASRIQVDDKKIINCRADLNQLVPFKYEWAWQKYLDGCANHWMPQEINMTADLALWRDPNGLTDDERTVIKRNLGFFASADSLVANNLVLAVYKHITNPECRQYLLRQSFEEAVHTHAYQYCVESLGLDEGEIFNMYRELPAVARKAEWALPFTQHLADPNFHTGTAENDQKLLRELIAFYVV
;
A
#
# COMPACT_ATOMS: atom_id res chain seq x y z
N MET A 1 9.68 21.73 27.16
CA MET A 1 8.56 21.21 26.36
C MET A 1 7.95 20.05 27.11
N ALA A 2 6.68 20.15 27.50
CA ALA A 2 5.95 19.04 28.09
C ALA A 2 5.85 17.91 27.05
N THR A 3 6.20 16.69 27.45
CA THR A 3 6.13 15.51 26.59
C THR A 3 4.69 15.30 26.15
N ALA A 4 4.44 15.44 24.85
CA ALA A 4 3.17 15.05 24.25
C ALA A 4 2.89 13.59 24.63
N GLY A 5 1.71 13.31 25.18
CA GLY A 5 1.31 11.99 25.64
C GLY A 5 1.50 10.91 24.58
N ALA A 6 1.56 9.66 25.04
CA ALA A 6 1.63 8.48 24.17
C ALA A 6 0.54 8.54 23.09
N ALA A 7 0.85 8.05 21.89
CA ALA A 7 -0.19 7.84 20.89
C ALA A 7 -1.29 6.95 21.48
N PRO A 8 -2.57 7.17 21.12
CA PRO A 8 -3.62 6.24 21.49
C PRO A 8 -3.23 4.85 20.99
N GLN A 9 -3.06 3.90 21.91
CA GLN A 9 -2.86 2.51 21.55
C GLN A 9 -4.17 1.99 20.97
N VAL A 10 -4.22 1.90 19.64
CA VAL A 10 -5.12 0.95 19.01
C VAL A 10 -4.37 -0.37 19.08
N ASN A 11 -4.53 -1.11 20.18
CA ASN A 11 -4.23 -2.53 20.14
C ASN A 11 -5.26 -3.11 19.17
N PRO A 12 -4.88 -3.59 17.97
CA PRO A 12 -5.70 -4.63 17.38
C PRO A 12 -5.82 -5.67 18.48
N ILE A 13 -7.04 -6.07 18.85
CA ILE A 13 -7.22 -7.17 19.79
C ILE A 13 -6.58 -8.38 19.11
N ILE A 14 -5.32 -8.64 19.45
CA ILE A 14 -4.59 -9.85 19.16
C ILE A 14 -4.90 -10.72 20.37
N GLU A 15 -6.01 -11.43 20.30
CA GLU A 15 -6.22 -12.54 21.24
C GLU A 15 -5.18 -13.60 20.90
N ASP A 16 -4.33 -13.95 21.86
CA ASP A 16 -3.51 -15.17 21.81
C ASP A 16 -4.47 -16.35 21.82
N VAL A 17 -4.75 -16.91 20.64
CA VAL A 17 -5.57 -18.10 20.51
C VAL A 17 -4.68 -19.33 20.73
N PRO A 18 -5.09 -20.29 21.59
CA PRO A 18 -4.40 -21.56 21.70
C PRO A 18 -4.30 -22.21 20.33
N GLN A 19 -3.15 -22.81 20.00
CA GLN A 19 -2.95 -23.61 18.79
C GLN A 19 -4.03 -24.70 18.72
N ALA A 20 -5.11 -24.43 18.00
CA ALA A 20 -6.08 -25.43 17.61
C ALA A 20 -5.42 -26.26 16.51
N ALA A 21 -5.08 -27.50 16.85
CA ALA A 21 -4.64 -28.50 15.90
C ALA A 21 -5.83 -28.95 15.04
N ASP A 22 -6.31 -28.07 14.16
CA ASP A 22 -7.21 -28.44 13.08
C ASP A 22 -6.38 -28.56 11.81
N ASN A 23 -6.17 -29.81 11.38
CA ASN A 23 -5.68 -30.17 10.05
C ASN A 23 -6.72 -29.73 9.01
N VAL A 24 -6.79 -28.43 8.71
CA VAL A 24 -7.36 -27.95 7.47
C VAL A 24 -6.22 -27.99 6.46
N GLU A 25 -6.28 -28.93 5.52
CA GLU A 25 -5.50 -28.85 4.28
C GLU A 25 -5.95 -27.56 3.56
N THR A 26 -5.31 -26.44 3.89
CA THR A 26 -5.47 -25.18 3.19
C THR A 26 -4.59 -25.23 1.96
N ASP A 27 -5.04 -26.00 0.96
CA ASP A 27 -4.45 -25.90 -0.36
C ASP A 27 -4.73 -24.49 -0.88
N LEU A 28 -3.67 -23.66 -0.92
CA LEU A 28 -3.71 -22.29 -1.44
C LEU A 28 -3.97 -22.36 -2.94
N THR A 29 -5.22 -22.56 -3.30
CA THR A 29 -5.71 -22.52 -4.67
C THR A 29 -6.05 -21.08 -5.05
N GLY A 30 -5.69 -20.67 -6.27
CA GLY A 30 -5.86 -19.29 -6.73
C GLY A 30 -4.67 -18.38 -6.41
N THR A 31 -3.45 -18.88 -6.58
CA THR A 31 -2.22 -18.07 -6.57
C THR A 31 -1.81 -17.64 -7.97
N GLY A 32 -2.18 -18.41 -8.99
CA GLY A 32 -1.69 -18.30 -10.36
C GLY A 32 -0.44 -19.16 -10.62
N LEU A 33 0.02 -19.93 -9.62
CA LEU A 33 1.21 -20.79 -9.69
C LEU A 33 0.85 -22.29 -9.78
N GLU A 34 -0.42 -22.62 -9.92
CA GLU A 34 -0.90 -24.00 -10.01
C GLU A 34 -0.40 -24.71 -11.28
N GLU A 35 -0.33 -26.05 -11.24
CA GLU A 35 -0.01 -26.85 -12.43
C GLU A 35 -1.07 -26.68 -13.54
N ILE A 36 -0.61 -26.62 -14.79
CA ILE A 36 -1.49 -26.44 -15.95
C ILE A 36 -2.25 -27.74 -16.24
N GLU A 37 -3.56 -27.73 -16.02
CA GLU A 37 -4.45 -28.84 -16.40
C GLU A 37 -4.91 -28.73 -17.87
N MET A 38 -4.35 -29.57 -18.74
CA MET A 38 -4.76 -29.63 -20.15
C MET A 38 -6.17 -30.22 -20.31
N GLY A 39 -7.08 -29.44 -20.90
CA GLY A 39 -8.48 -29.85 -21.14
C GLY A 39 -9.47 -29.34 -20.09
N ALA A 40 -9.01 -28.54 -19.11
CA ALA A 40 -9.87 -27.89 -18.13
C ALA A 40 -10.93 -26.97 -18.77
N SER A 41 -12.03 -26.79 -18.05
CA SER A 41 -13.16 -25.95 -18.48
C SER A 41 -12.75 -24.47 -18.56
N ARG A 42 -13.35 -23.71 -19.49
CA ARG A 42 -13.21 -22.24 -19.50
C ARG A 42 -13.88 -21.63 -18.27
N ILE A 43 -13.24 -20.63 -17.67
CA ILE A 43 -13.77 -19.89 -16.51
C ILE A 43 -15.07 -19.19 -16.87
N GLN A 44 -16.05 -19.27 -15.98
CA GLN A 44 -17.28 -18.49 -16.04
C GLN A 44 -17.22 -17.30 -15.06
N VAL A 45 -18.02 -16.26 -15.33
CA VAL A 45 -18.07 -15.06 -14.48
C VAL A 45 -18.42 -15.41 -13.02
N ASP A 46 -19.31 -16.36 -12.80
CA ASP A 46 -19.77 -16.73 -11.46
C ASP A 46 -18.69 -17.43 -10.62
N ASP A 47 -17.68 -18.01 -11.25
CA ASP A 47 -16.57 -18.69 -10.57
C ASP A 47 -15.65 -17.70 -9.83
N LYS A 48 -15.61 -16.43 -10.25
CA LYS A 48 -14.66 -15.43 -9.75
C LYS A 48 -15.10 -14.81 -8.42
N LYS A 49 -14.19 -14.67 -7.46
CA LYS A 49 -14.39 -13.98 -6.16
C LYS A 49 -13.24 -13.03 -5.87
N ILE A 50 -13.44 -11.98 -5.07
CA ILE A 50 -12.35 -11.05 -4.69
C ILE A 50 -11.34 -11.74 -3.77
N ILE A 51 -11.82 -12.55 -2.82
CA ILE A 51 -11.01 -13.36 -1.90
C ILE A 51 -11.48 -14.81 -1.96
N ASN A 52 -10.59 -15.75 -1.64
CA ASN A 52 -10.88 -17.19 -1.57
C ASN A 52 -11.50 -17.75 -2.88
N CYS A 53 -11.07 -17.22 -4.03
CA CYS A 53 -11.45 -17.71 -5.36
C CYS A 53 -10.66 -18.97 -5.72
N ARG A 54 -11.32 -19.93 -6.37
CA ARG A 54 -10.70 -21.17 -6.88
C ARG A 54 -10.58 -21.22 -8.40
N ALA A 55 -11.05 -20.18 -9.09
CA ALA A 55 -10.90 -20.07 -10.54
C ALA A 55 -9.46 -19.73 -10.91
N ASP A 56 -9.04 -20.12 -12.11
CA ASP A 56 -7.69 -19.82 -12.61
C ASP A 56 -7.44 -18.31 -12.71
N LEU A 57 -6.52 -17.80 -11.90
CA LEU A 57 -6.21 -16.38 -11.81
C LEU A 57 -5.32 -15.86 -12.94
N ASN A 58 -4.80 -16.73 -13.80
CA ASN A 58 -4.01 -16.33 -14.95
C ASN A 58 -4.90 -15.87 -16.12
N GLN A 59 -6.20 -16.16 -16.08
CA GLN A 59 -7.16 -15.73 -17.10
C GLN A 59 -7.90 -14.46 -16.69
N LEU A 60 -7.55 -13.35 -17.36
CA LEU A 60 -8.16 -12.05 -17.10
C LEU A 60 -9.67 -12.01 -17.41
N VAL A 61 -10.08 -12.68 -18.48
CA VAL A 61 -11.47 -12.68 -18.98
C VAL A 61 -12.19 -14.00 -18.66
N PRO A 62 -13.53 -13.99 -18.52
CA PRO A 62 -14.43 -12.83 -18.59
C PRO A 62 -14.34 -11.93 -17.34
N PHE A 63 -14.65 -10.64 -17.49
CA PHE A 63 -14.67 -9.70 -16.36
C PHE A 63 -15.90 -9.93 -15.47
N LYS A 64 -15.69 -9.96 -14.15
CA LYS A 64 -16.79 -9.92 -13.16
C LYS A 64 -16.89 -8.54 -12.51
N TYR A 65 -15.74 -7.98 -12.14
CA TYR A 65 -15.66 -6.68 -11.46
C TYR A 65 -15.24 -5.60 -12.45
N GLU A 66 -16.17 -5.19 -13.31
CA GLU A 66 -15.92 -4.16 -14.34
C GLU A 66 -15.41 -2.84 -13.76
N TRP A 67 -15.81 -2.52 -12.52
CA TRP A 67 -15.31 -1.33 -11.81
C TRP A 67 -13.79 -1.36 -11.60
N ALA A 68 -13.20 -2.54 -11.35
CA ALA A 68 -11.76 -2.70 -11.14
C ALA A 68 -11.01 -2.49 -12.45
N TRP A 69 -11.54 -3.05 -13.54
CA TRP A 69 -11.02 -2.83 -14.88
C TRP A 69 -11.10 -1.36 -15.28
N GLN A 70 -12.23 -0.68 -14.99
CA GLN A 70 -12.36 0.75 -15.26
C GLN A 70 -11.34 1.57 -14.48
N LYS A 71 -11.11 1.25 -13.19
CA LYS A 71 -10.08 1.93 -12.39
C LYS A 71 -8.67 1.74 -12.93
N TYR A 72 -8.36 0.56 -13.45
CA TYR A 72 -7.12 0.31 -14.17
C TYR A 72 -6.98 1.22 -15.40
N LEU A 73 -8.01 1.30 -16.25
CA LEU A 73 -7.99 2.17 -17.42
C LEU A 73 -7.86 3.65 -17.05
N ASP A 74 -8.61 4.10 -16.04
CA ASP A 74 -8.56 5.47 -15.53
C ASP A 74 -7.14 5.81 -15.03
N GLY A 75 -6.53 4.91 -14.25
CA GLY A 75 -5.15 5.06 -13.76
C GLY A 75 -4.14 5.13 -14.90
N CYS A 76 -4.24 4.24 -15.90
CA CYS A 76 -3.40 4.29 -17.10
C CYS A 76 -3.52 5.60 -17.87
N ALA A 77 -4.73 6.16 -17.99
CA ALA A 77 -4.96 7.44 -18.65
C ALA A 77 -4.36 8.63 -17.89
N ASN A 78 -4.07 8.48 -16.59
CA ASN A 78 -3.47 9.49 -15.73
C ASN A 78 -1.94 9.36 -15.61
N HIS A 79 -1.26 8.80 -16.62
CA HIS A 79 0.20 8.72 -16.59
C HIS A 79 0.85 10.12 -16.57
N TRP A 80 1.84 10.28 -15.69
CA TRP A 80 2.67 11.47 -15.55
C TRP A 80 4.05 11.07 -15.02
N MET A 81 5.03 11.95 -15.17
CA MET A 81 6.36 11.80 -14.57
C MET A 81 6.76 13.08 -13.80
N PRO A 82 7.40 12.98 -12.62
CA PRO A 82 7.71 14.16 -11.81
C PRO A 82 8.53 15.22 -12.53
N GLN A 83 9.47 14.81 -13.37
CA GLN A 83 10.33 15.70 -14.14
C GLN A 83 9.60 16.56 -15.18
N GLU A 84 8.34 16.24 -15.49
CA GLU A 84 7.51 17.05 -16.38
C GLU A 84 7.07 18.36 -15.70
N ILE A 85 7.18 18.44 -14.37
CA ILE A 85 6.81 19.60 -13.57
C ILE A 85 8.04 20.47 -13.30
N ASN A 86 7.99 21.73 -13.73
CA ASN A 86 9.12 22.66 -13.58
C ASN A 86 9.21 23.25 -12.16
N MET A 87 10.32 23.00 -11.47
CA MET A 87 10.57 23.45 -10.08
C MET A 87 11.32 24.80 -9.97
N THR A 88 11.49 25.57 -11.05
CA THR A 88 12.34 26.78 -11.06
C THR A 88 11.80 27.86 -10.11
N ALA A 89 10.49 28.08 -10.08
CA ALA A 89 9.86 29.08 -9.24
C ALA A 89 9.98 28.69 -7.75
N ASP A 90 9.68 27.43 -7.43
CA ASP A 90 9.80 26.85 -6.10
C ASP A 90 11.23 26.91 -5.58
N LEU A 91 12.22 26.62 -6.44
CA LEU A 91 13.63 26.75 -6.08
C LEU A 91 14.03 28.19 -5.79
N ALA A 92 13.55 29.15 -6.60
CA ALA A 92 13.81 30.57 -6.37
C ALA A 92 13.21 31.04 -5.05
N LEU A 93 11.95 30.66 -4.77
CA LEU A 93 11.26 30.98 -3.53
C LEU A 93 11.95 30.33 -2.32
N TRP A 94 12.36 29.06 -2.44
CA TRP A 94 13.04 28.34 -1.38
C TRP A 94 14.41 28.94 -1.05
N ARG A 95 15.13 29.48 -2.03
CA ARG A 95 16.43 30.11 -1.84
C ARG A 95 16.36 31.55 -1.32
N ASP A 96 15.25 32.25 -1.53
CA ASP A 96 15.07 33.61 -1.00
C ASP A 96 14.96 33.56 0.54
N PRO A 97 15.86 34.24 1.28
CA PRO A 97 15.77 34.33 2.74
C PRO A 97 14.46 34.94 3.26
N ASN A 98 13.76 35.74 2.44
CA ASN A 98 12.46 36.32 2.77
C ASN A 98 11.28 35.65 2.04
N GLY A 99 11.55 34.58 1.27
CA GLY A 99 10.53 33.92 0.45
C GLY A 99 9.52 33.12 1.28
N LEU A 100 10.00 32.45 2.33
CA LEU A 100 9.19 31.66 3.26
C LEU A 100 9.69 31.87 4.69
N THR A 101 8.73 31.96 5.60
CA THR A 101 8.99 31.93 7.04
C THR A 101 9.48 30.56 7.50
N ASP A 102 10.10 30.49 8.68
CA ASP A 102 10.58 29.23 9.25
C ASP A 102 9.45 28.23 9.53
N ASP A 103 8.26 28.72 9.88
CA ASP A 103 7.07 27.89 10.10
C ASP A 103 6.59 27.25 8.79
N GLU A 104 6.54 28.01 7.70
CA GLU A 104 6.18 27.49 6.37
C GLU A 104 7.19 26.45 5.88
N ARG A 105 8.49 26.72 6.04
CA ARG A 105 9.56 25.76 5.71
C ARG A 105 9.43 24.49 6.54
N THR A 106 9.08 24.60 7.81
CA THR A 106 8.84 23.47 8.70
C THR A 106 7.67 22.62 8.22
N VAL A 107 6.56 23.24 7.79
CA VAL A 107 5.40 22.52 7.24
C VAL A 107 5.76 21.74 5.98
N ILE A 108 6.51 22.36 5.07
CA ILE A 108 6.97 21.73 3.82
C ILE A 108 7.87 20.53 4.13
N LYS A 109 8.92 20.73 4.94
CA LYS A 109 9.86 19.65 5.30
C LYS A 109 9.16 18.48 5.99
N ARG A 110 8.24 18.76 6.92
CA ARG A 110 7.52 17.71 7.65
C ARG A 110 6.52 16.94 6.77
N ASN A 111 5.89 17.61 5.80
CA ASN A 111 5.07 16.92 4.81
C ASN A 111 5.92 16.02 3.93
N LEU A 112 7.02 16.54 3.37
CA LEU A 112 7.94 15.75 2.55
C LEU A 112 8.48 14.53 3.33
N GLY A 113 8.88 14.71 4.59
CA GLY A 113 9.41 13.61 5.40
C GLY A 113 8.37 12.54 5.76
N PHE A 114 7.10 12.93 5.95
CA PHE A 114 6.01 11.97 6.13
C PHE A 114 5.75 11.20 4.83
N PHE A 115 5.51 11.89 3.72
CA PHE A 115 5.09 11.25 2.47
C PHE A 115 6.19 10.44 1.79
N ALA A 116 7.45 10.89 1.85
CA ALA A 116 8.59 10.19 1.27
C ALA A 116 8.76 8.75 1.81
N SER A 117 8.34 8.51 3.05
CA SER A 117 8.37 7.18 3.68
C SER A 117 7.00 6.49 3.65
N ALA A 118 5.90 7.24 3.75
CA ALA A 118 4.55 6.67 3.75
C ALA A 118 4.21 5.94 2.45
N ASP A 119 4.51 6.51 1.28
CA ASP A 119 4.14 5.89 0.00
C ASP A 119 4.97 4.62 -0.26
N SER A 120 6.19 4.54 0.27
CA SER A 120 6.95 3.29 0.32
C SER A 120 6.31 2.23 1.22
N LEU A 121 5.71 2.62 2.36
CA LEU A 121 4.97 1.68 3.22
C LEU A 121 3.71 1.16 2.51
N VAL A 122 2.99 2.02 1.80
CA VAL A 122 1.81 1.62 0.99
C VAL A 122 2.22 0.68 -0.14
N ALA A 123 3.26 1.01 -0.92
CA ALA A 123 3.75 0.15 -2.00
C ALA A 123 4.16 -1.24 -1.50
N ASN A 124 4.90 -1.30 -0.39
CA ASN A 124 5.29 -2.57 0.23
C ASN A 124 4.08 -3.36 0.72
N ASN A 125 3.09 -2.70 1.31
CA ASN A 125 1.83 -3.32 1.72
C ASN A 125 1.10 -3.96 0.52
N LEU A 126 0.92 -3.21 -0.57
CA LEU A 126 0.24 -3.70 -1.77
C LEU A 126 0.89 -4.96 -2.34
N VAL A 127 2.22 -4.93 -2.48
CA VAL A 127 2.99 -6.00 -3.13
C VAL A 127 3.20 -7.20 -2.22
N LEU A 128 3.51 -6.99 -0.94
CA LEU A 128 3.89 -8.07 -0.01
C LEU A 128 2.70 -8.71 0.70
N ALA A 129 1.58 -7.98 0.83
CA ALA A 129 0.41 -8.43 1.59
C ALA A 129 -0.84 -8.51 0.73
N VAL A 130 -1.38 -7.38 0.27
CA VAL A 130 -2.72 -7.33 -0.34
C VAL A 130 -2.82 -8.18 -1.60
N TYR A 131 -1.85 -8.07 -2.51
CA TYR A 131 -1.90 -8.75 -3.81
C TYR A 131 -2.04 -10.28 -3.68
N LYS A 132 -1.38 -10.89 -2.68
CA LYS A 132 -1.45 -12.33 -2.39
C LYS A 132 -2.89 -12.75 -2.10
N HIS A 133 -3.59 -11.99 -1.27
CA HIS A 133 -4.90 -12.35 -0.72
C HIS A 133 -6.08 -11.94 -1.61
N ILE A 134 -5.87 -10.98 -2.53
CA ILE A 134 -6.83 -10.66 -3.59
C ILE A 134 -6.70 -11.72 -4.69
N THR A 135 -7.72 -12.57 -4.80
CA THR A 135 -7.77 -13.72 -5.73
C THR A 135 -8.68 -13.43 -6.93
N ASN A 136 -8.52 -12.25 -7.53
CA ASN A 136 -9.25 -11.84 -8.73
C ASN A 136 -8.32 -11.13 -9.72
N PRO A 137 -8.28 -11.54 -11.01
CA PRO A 137 -7.29 -11.03 -11.95
C PRO A 137 -7.51 -9.56 -12.33
N GLU A 138 -8.74 -9.10 -12.53
CA GLU A 138 -8.99 -7.69 -12.86
C GLU A 138 -8.74 -6.74 -11.68
N CYS A 139 -8.98 -7.19 -10.43
CA CYS A 139 -8.55 -6.46 -9.24
C CYS A 139 -7.02 -6.44 -9.13
N ARG A 140 -6.35 -7.58 -9.33
CA ARG A 140 -4.87 -7.66 -9.35
C ARG A 140 -4.27 -6.74 -10.41
N GLN A 141 -4.88 -6.65 -11.59
CA GLN A 141 -4.44 -5.73 -12.64
C GLN A 141 -4.45 -4.26 -12.16
N TYR A 142 -5.49 -3.85 -11.43
CA TYR A 142 -5.53 -2.51 -10.85
C TYR A 142 -4.49 -2.32 -9.74
N LEU A 143 -4.28 -3.32 -8.86
CA LEU A 143 -3.26 -3.27 -7.82
C LEU A 143 -1.84 -3.11 -8.38
N LEU A 144 -1.55 -3.72 -9.54
CA LEU A 144 -0.27 -3.51 -10.23
C LEU A 144 -0.12 -2.06 -10.69
N ARG A 145 -1.20 -1.45 -11.21
CA ARG A 145 -1.19 -0.05 -11.62
C ARG A 145 -1.01 0.88 -10.42
N GLN A 146 -1.73 0.63 -9.33
CA GLN A 146 -1.60 1.40 -8.09
C GLN A 146 -0.19 1.29 -7.51
N SER A 147 0.38 0.08 -7.45
CA SER A 147 1.74 -0.14 -6.94
C SER A 147 2.78 0.63 -7.77
N PHE A 148 2.58 0.72 -9.09
CA PHE A 148 3.40 1.55 -9.95
C PHE A 148 3.21 3.05 -9.66
N GLU A 149 1.98 3.51 -9.43
CA GLU A 149 1.71 4.91 -9.06
C GLU A 149 2.38 5.29 -7.74
N GLU A 150 2.42 4.42 -6.73
CA GLU A 150 3.16 4.69 -5.48
C GLU A 150 4.68 4.82 -5.69
N ALA A 151 5.23 4.07 -6.66
CA ALA A 151 6.63 4.24 -7.06
C ALA A 151 6.86 5.61 -7.74
N VAL A 152 5.91 6.07 -8.56
CA VAL A 152 5.93 7.40 -9.17
C VAL A 152 5.81 8.50 -8.10
N HIS A 153 4.98 8.31 -7.07
CA HIS A 153 4.88 9.25 -5.95
C HIS A 153 6.21 9.34 -5.17
N THR A 154 6.81 8.19 -4.85
CA THR A 154 8.12 8.13 -4.18
C THR A 154 9.19 8.86 -5.00
N HIS A 155 9.18 8.67 -6.32
CA HIS A 155 10.05 9.39 -7.24
C HIS A 155 9.78 10.90 -7.24
N ALA A 156 8.52 11.34 -7.12
CA ALA A 156 8.18 12.74 -7.03
C ALA A 156 8.77 13.43 -5.81
N TYR A 157 8.75 12.78 -4.63
CA TYR A 157 9.38 13.34 -3.44
C TYR A 157 10.90 13.40 -3.56
N GLN A 158 11.53 12.37 -4.12
CA GLN A 158 12.97 12.39 -4.40
C GLN A 158 13.31 13.59 -5.32
N TYR A 159 12.56 13.77 -6.42
CA TYR A 159 12.75 14.90 -7.34
C TYR A 159 12.60 16.26 -6.64
N CYS A 160 11.61 16.42 -5.75
CA CYS A 160 11.42 17.65 -4.99
C CYS A 160 12.57 17.90 -4.00
N VAL A 161 13.00 16.89 -3.26
CA VAL A 161 14.09 16.97 -2.28
C VAL A 161 15.41 17.34 -2.96
N GLU A 162 15.72 16.70 -4.08
CA GLU A 162 16.90 17.00 -4.90
C GLU A 162 16.83 18.42 -5.47
N SER A 163 15.70 18.79 -6.07
CA SER A 163 15.51 20.11 -6.69
C SER A 163 15.69 21.26 -5.69
N LEU A 164 15.14 21.10 -4.48
CA LEU A 164 15.23 22.09 -3.40
C LEU A 164 16.58 22.07 -2.67
N GLY A 165 17.45 21.10 -2.95
CA GLY A 165 18.75 20.92 -2.28
C GLY A 165 18.60 20.60 -0.80
N LEU A 166 17.58 19.82 -0.43
CA LEU A 166 17.36 19.35 0.94
C LEU A 166 18.28 18.15 1.25
N ASP A 167 18.53 17.91 2.53
CA ASP A 167 19.22 16.71 2.97
C ASP A 167 18.29 15.49 2.83
N GLU A 168 18.60 14.61 1.87
CA GLU A 168 17.84 13.38 1.63
C GLU A 168 17.78 12.48 2.88
N GLY A 169 18.87 12.39 3.63
CA GLY A 169 18.92 11.62 4.87
C GLY A 169 17.97 12.17 5.92
N GLU A 170 17.96 13.49 6.12
CA GLU A 170 17.02 14.16 7.04
C GLU A 170 15.56 13.88 6.66
N ILE A 171 15.21 14.05 5.37
CA ILE A 171 13.83 13.93 4.91
C ILE A 171 13.35 12.48 4.95
N PHE A 172 14.12 11.54 4.37
CA PHE A 172 13.70 10.14 4.30
C PHE A 172 13.80 9.40 5.64
N ASN A 173 14.67 9.84 6.56
CA ASN A 173 14.76 9.27 7.90
C ASN A 173 13.82 9.95 8.91
N MET A 174 13.08 10.99 8.50
CA MET A 174 12.25 11.79 9.41
C MET A 174 11.21 10.94 10.18
N TYR A 175 10.72 9.86 9.58
CA TYR A 175 9.79 8.95 10.25
C TYR A 175 10.39 8.20 11.45
N ARG A 176 11.72 8.23 11.62
CA ARG A 176 12.44 7.71 12.80
C ARG A 176 12.92 8.80 13.75
N GLU A 177 12.85 10.07 13.34
CA GLU A 177 13.39 11.21 14.10
C GLU A 177 12.29 12.11 14.67
N LEU A 178 11.12 12.18 14.02
CA LEU A 178 10.00 13.01 14.43
C LEU A 178 8.86 12.17 15.03
N PRO A 179 8.56 12.26 16.34
CA PRO A 179 7.57 11.40 17.00
C PRO A 179 6.17 11.44 16.41
N ALA A 180 5.74 12.57 15.83
CA ALA A 180 4.43 12.68 15.20
C ALA A 180 4.32 11.82 13.92
N VAL A 181 5.42 11.69 13.18
CA VAL A 181 5.51 10.89 11.94
C VAL A 181 5.69 9.42 12.31
N ALA A 182 6.62 9.12 13.23
CA ALA A 182 6.90 7.77 13.72
C ALA A 182 5.63 7.06 14.20
N ARG A 183 4.83 7.72 15.04
CA ARG A 183 3.61 7.13 15.62
C ARG A 183 2.55 6.77 14.57
N LYS A 184 2.50 7.48 13.43
CA LYS A 184 1.61 7.14 12.32
C LYS A 184 2.09 5.86 11.62
N ALA A 185 3.39 5.76 11.36
CA ALA A 185 3.98 4.55 10.76
C ALA A 185 3.86 3.33 11.69
N GLU A 186 4.16 3.50 12.99
CA GLU A 186 4.04 2.45 14.02
C GLU A 186 2.61 1.93 14.15
N TRP A 187 1.60 2.77 13.91
CA TRP A 187 0.21 2.35 13.90
C TRP A 187 -0.14 1.49 12.67
N ALA A 188 0.41 1.80 11.50
CA ALA A 188 0.11 1.09 10.24
C ALA A 188 0.87 -0.24 10.08
N LEU A 189 2.12 -0.31 10.54
CA LEU A 189 3.02 -1.46 10.33
C LEU A 189 2.46 -2.83 10.80
N PRO A 190 1.78 -2.95 11.96
CA PRO A 190 1.25 -4.23 12.42
C PRO A 190 0.25 -4.88 11.45
N PHE A 191 -0.51 -4.07 10.70
CA PHE A 191 -1.47 -4.59 9.71
C PHE A 191 -0.75 -5.28 8.56
N THR A 192 0.30 -4.67 8.01
CA THR A 192 1.12 -5.27 6.95
C THR A 192 1.87 -6.51 7.45
N GLN A 193 2.48 -6.45 8.65
CA GLN A 193 3.23 -7.58 9.22
C GLN A 193 2.35 -8.82 9.37
N HIS A 194 1.09 -8.65 9.77
CA HIS A 194 0.17 -9.76 9.94
C HIS A 194 -0.15 -10.46 8.61
N LEU A 195 -0.39 -9.70 7.54
CA LEU A 195 -0.73 -10.28 6.24
C LEU A 195 0.48 -10.81 5.46
N ALA A 196 1.67 -10.28 5.75
CA ALA A 196 2.93 -10.75 5.20
C ALA A 196 3.45 -12.03 5.89
N ASP A 197 2.83 -12.45 7.02
CA ASP A 197 3.12 -13.73 7.65
C ASP A 197 2.86 -14.87 6.62
N PRO A 198 3.87 -15.71 6.31
CA PRO A 198 3.70 -16.84 5.41
C PRO A 198 2.57 -17.80 5.83
N ASN A 199 2.26 -17.87 7.12
CA ASN A 199 1.22 -18.73 7.68
C ASN A 199 -0.17 -18.09 7.67
N PHE A 200 -0.29 -16.80 7.35
CA PHE A 200 -1.58 -16.15 7.26
C PHE A 200 -2.28 -16.53 5.94
N HIS A 201 -3.54 -16.95 6.08
CA HIS A 201 -4.42 -17.32 4.97
C HIS A 201 -5.84 -16.85 5.23
N THR A 202 -6.50 -16.32 4.19
CA THR A 202 -7.94 -16.04 4.19
C THR A 202 -8.75 -17.34 4.09
N GLY A 203 -10.04 -17.28 4.38
CA GLY A 203 -10.96 -18.43 4.28
C GLY A 203 -11.73 -18.74 5.57
N THR A 204 -11.34 -18.14 6.69
CA THR A 204 -12.15 -18.09 7.92
C THR A 204 -12.71 -16.69 8.09
N ALA A 205 -13.88 -16.57 8.74
CA ALA A 205 -14.49 -15.27 8.99
C ALA A 205 -13.58 -14.32 9.77
N GLU A 206 -12.77 -14.86 10.69
CA GLU A 206 -11.81 -14.09 11.47
C GLU A 206 -10.66 -13.56 10.61
N ASN A 207 -10.04 -14.40 9.77
CA ASN A 207 -8.92 -13.98 8.93
C ASN A 207 -9.38 -13.06 7.81
N ASP A 208 -10.57 -13.29 7.23
CA ASP A 208 -11.18 -12.39 6.25
C ASP A 208 -11.43 -10.99 6.86
N GLN A 209 -11.82 -10.91 8.14
CA GLN A 209 -11.92 -9.63 8.86
C GLN A 209 -10.55 -8.97 9.10
N LYS A 210 -9.49 -9.75 9.33
CA LYS A 210 -8.14 -9.20 9.49
C LYS A 210 -7.64 -8.57 8.19
N LEU A 211 -7.85 -9.22 7.05
CA LEU A 211 -7.63 -8.62 5.73
C LEU A 211 -8.45 -7.32 5.58
N LEU A 212 -9.74 -7.35 5.90
CA LEU A 212 -10.58 -6.15 5.79
C LEU A 212 -10.08 -4.98 6.65
N ARG A 213 -9.64 -5.24 7.88
CA ARG A 213 -9.06 -4.20 8.76
C ARG A 213 -7.81 -3.57 8.16
N GLU A 214 -6.97 -4.38 7.52
CA GLU A 214 -5.77 -3.90 6.85
C GLU A 214 -6.11 -3.07 5.61
N LEU A 215 -7.07 -3.50 4.77
CA LEU A 215 -7.59 -2.69 3.67
C LEU A 215 -8.14 -1.34 4.16
N ILE A 216 -8.85 -1.31 5.30
CA ILE A 216 -9.32 -0.05 5.90
C ILE A 216 -8.13 0.81 6.34
N ALA A 217 -7.12 0.22 6.98
CA ALA A 217 -5.96 0.96 7.49
C ALA A 217 -5.12 1.62 6.39
N PHE A 218 -5.08 1.06 5.18
CA PHE A 218 -4.26 1.57 4.08
C PHE A 218 -5.04 2.33 3.00
N TYR A 219 -6.33 2.04 2.79
CA TYR A 219 -7.12 2.72 1.76
C TYR A 219 -8.05 3.82 2.31
N VAL A 220 -8.34 3.84 3.62
CA VAL A 220 -9.35 4.74 4.20
C VAL A 220 -8.78 5.73 5.21
N VAL A 221 -7.85 5.30 6.07
CA VAL A 221 -7.28 6.09 7.18
C VAL A 221 -5.99 6.79 6.77
#